data_AF-A0A7S2L1J7-F1
#
_entry.id   AF-A0A7S2L1J7-F1
#
_cell.length_a   1.000
_cell.length_b   1.000
_cell.length_c   1.000
_cell.angle_alpha   90.00
_cell.angle_beta   90.00
_cell.angle_gamma   90.00
#
_symmetry.space_group_name_H-M   'P 1'
#
loop_
_entity.id
_entity.type
_entity.pdbx_description
1 polymer ?
#
loop_
_entity_poly.entity_id
_entity_poly.type
_entity_poly.pdbx_seq_one_letter_code
_entity_poly.pdbx_strand_id
1 'polypeptide(L)'
;VFKKHTAFVYIENETEGPKLDLPWWFGMFCWTYTLGGAVMLSHPPPKWTYRSNFDYRTYALLLLFVQGPFSFMADYVNMTNESIWHVLDRLLASPMSILTLAKLVCTHWYMPSVFAFVLDFLAFGFAIMSFTFSQLAQSNHDQEGFIFWHNCWHLYPILKIALFLTDMHILDGLSAAKEKLAAAERLSHAASERIKNRSIWSSTLMACGLYENGKKRD
;
A
#
# COMPACT_ATOMS: atom_id res chain seq x y z
N VAL A 1 -18.68 23.24 -27.50
CA VAL A 1 -19.53 22.27 -26.78
C VAL A 1 -19.01 22.13 -25.35
N PHE A 2 -19.28 23.14 -24.54
CA PHE A 2 -19.06 23.15 -23.08
C PHE A 2 -20.22 23.97 -22.54
N LYS A 3 -21.32 23.31 -22.17
CA LYS A 3 -22.43 23.98 -21.49
C LYS A 3 -22.04 24.15 -20.03
N LYS A 4 -21.61 25.37 -19.68
CA LYS A 4 -21.63 25.87 -18.31
C LYS A 4 -23.09 25.87 -17.83
N HIS A 5 -23.47 24.86 -17.06
CA HIS A 5 -24.65 24.90 -16.20
C HIS A 5 -24.20 25.13 -14.77
N THR A 6 -23.80 26.37 -14.49
CA THR A 6 -23.75 26.91 -13.12
C THR A 6 -24.93 27.86 -12.99
N ALA A 7 -26.10 27.30 -12.77
CA ALA A 7 -27.24 28.01 -12.23
C ALA A 7 -27.80 27.09 -11.14
N PHE A 8 -27.28 27.26 -9.92
CA PHE A 8 -27.93 26.77 -8.70
C PHE A 8 -29.23 27.56 -8.54
N VAL A 9 -30.26 27.16 -9.27
CA VAL A 9 -31.63 27.46 -8.91
C VAL A 9 -32.00 26.40 -7.88
N TYR A 10 -32.02 26.77 -6.61
CA TYR A 10 -32.68 25.97 -5.58
C TYR A 10 -34.18 25.97 -5.90
N ILE A 11 -34.59 25.01 -6.73
CA ILE A 11 -35.99 24.65 -6.86
C ILE A 11 -36.22 23.68 -5.70
N GLU A 12 -36.85 24.15 -4.64
CA GLU A 12 -37.55 23.28 -3.69
C GLU A 12 -38.65 22.55 -4.48
N ASN A 13 -38.30 21.43 -5.12
CA ASN A 13 -39.25 20.59 -5.82
C ASN A 13 -39.67 19.47 -4.87
N GLU A 14 -40.94 19.50 -4.48
CA GLU A 14 -41.71 18.50 -3.71
C GLU A 14 -41.81 17.11 -4.36
N THR A 15 -40.93 16.77 -5.31
CA THR A 15 -40.82 15.39 -5.79
C THR A 15 -39.68 14.71 -5.04
N GLU A 16 -39.93 14.37 -3.77
CA GLU A 16 -39.06 13.44 -3.03
C GLU A 16 -39.03 12.13 -3.85
N GLY A 17 -37.99 11.97 -4.68
CA GLY A 17 -37.69 10.70 -5.30
C GLY A 17 -37.55 9.62 -4.22
N PRO A 18 -37.63 8.32 -4.59
CA PRO A 18 -37.48 7.24 -3.62
C PRO A 18 -36.22 7.45 -2.79
N LYS A 19 -36.40 7.58 -1.46
CA LYS A 19 -35.30 7.78 -0.52
C LYS A 19 -34.39 6.56 -0.60
N LEU A 20 -33.12 6.79 -0.94
CA LEU A 20 -32.09 5.76 -0.96
C LEU A 20 -31.90 5.26 0.49
N ASP A 21 -32.38 4.06 0.78
CA ASP A 21 -32.16 3.43 2.08
C ASP A 21 -30.75 2.83 2.12
N LEU A 22 -29.86 3.45 2.90
CA LEU A 22 -28.48 3.02 3.05
C LEU A 22 -28.34 2.18 4.32
N PRO A 23 -27.79 0.95 4.22
CA PRO A 23 -27.57 0.14 5.41
C PRO A 23 -26.53 0.80 6.32
N TRP A 24 -26.68 0.64 7.64
CA TRP A 24 -25.78 1.25 8.64
C TRP A 24 -24.30 0.93 8.41
N TRP A 25 -23.99 -0.26 7.89
CA TRP A 25 -22.63 -0.70 7.61
C TRP A 25 -21.99 0.01 6.41
N PHE A 26 -22.80 0.60 5.51
CA PHE A 26 -22.29 1.44 4.43
C PHE A 26 -21.45 2.60 4.98
N GLY A 27 -21.95 3.27 6.02
CA GLY A 27 -21.25 4.36 6.68
C GLY A 27 -19.92 3.93 7.30
N MET A 28 -19.79 2.67 7.76
CA MET A 28 -18.52 2.15 8.27
C MET A 28 -17.44 2.06 7.19
N PHE A 29 -17.83 1.69 5.96
CA PHE A 29 -16.90 1.59 4.84
C PHE A 29 -16.33 2.95 4.43
N CYS A 30 -17.07 4.05 4.59
CA CYS A 30 -16.55 5.39 4.34
C CYS A 30 -15.35 5.76 5.24
N TRP A 31 -15.24 5.12 6.43
CA TRP A 31 -14.14 5.35 7.37
C TRP A 31 -12.88 4.52 7.07
N THR A 32 -12.85 3.72 6.00
CA THR A 32 -11.69 2.89 5.68
C THR A 32 -10.46 3.72 5.29
N TYR A 33 -10.64 4.91 4.71
CA TYR A 33 -9.53 5.85 4.49
C TYR A 33 -8.93 6.34 5.80
N THR A 34 -9.76 6.66 6.79
CA THR A 34 -9.31 7.03 8.14
C THR A 34 -8.52 5.90 8.78
N LEU A 35 -9.04 4.66 8.69
CA LEU A 35 -8.33 3.47 9.15
C LEU A 35 -6.98 3.30 8.42
N GLY A 36 -6.94 3.50 7.10
CA GLY A 36 -5.73 3.47 6.28
C GLY A 36 -4.68 4.46 6.78
N GLY A 37 -5.08 5.73 6.99
CA GLY A 37 -4.19 6.76 7.53
C GLY A 37 -3.67 6.43 8.94
N ALA A 38 -4.54 5.92 9.82
CA ALA A 38 -4.16 5.51 11.17
C ALA A 38 -3.13 4.38 11.17
N VAL A 39 -3.36 3.32 10.37
CA VAL A 39 -2.42 2.20 10.26
C VAL A 39 -1.08 2.67 9.71
N MET A 40 -1.09 3.51 8.66
CA MET A 40 0.13 4.08 8.10
C MET A 40 0.94 4.90 9.13
N LEU A 41 0.29 5.66 10.02
CA LEU A 41 0.97 6.43 11.06
C LEU A 41 1.44 5.59 12.26
N SER A 42 0.78 4.47 12.53
CA SER A 42 1.14 3.56 13.62
C SER A 42 2.40 2.72 13.35
N HIS A 43 2.89 2.72 12.10
CA HIS A 43 4.06 1.94 11.69
C HIS A 43 5.18 2.85 11.17
N PRO A 44 6.45 2.42 11.27
CA PRO A 44 7.54 3.09 10.58
C PRO A 44 7.29 3.17 9.06
N PRO A 45 7.65 4.28 8.40
CA PRO A 45 7.57 4.38 6.95
C PRO A 45 8.35 3.25 6.26
N PRO A 46 7.84 2.66 5.17
CA PRO A 46 8.56 1.68 4.39
C PRO A 46 9.93 2.17 3.93
N LYS A 47 10.93 1.28 3.82
CA LYS A 47 12.30 1.67 3.43
C LYS A 47 12.38 2.43 2.10
N TRP A 48 11.49 2.12 1.15
CA TRP A 48 11.44 2.79 -0.15
C TRP A 48 11.09 4.28 -0.04
N THR A 49 10.35 4.70 1.01
CA THR A 49 9.99 6.11 1.18
C THR A 49 11.22 6.97 1.39
N TYR A 50 12.24 6.47 2.10
CA TYR A 50 13.50 7.20 2.32
C TYR A 50 14.35 7.37 1.05
N ARG A 51 14.06 6.59 -0.01
CA ARG A 51 14.75 6.67 -1.31
C ARG A 51 13.95 7.45 -2.35
N SER A 52 12.75 7.90 -2.00
CA SER A 52 11.86 8.63 -2.89
C SER A 52 11.54 10.00 -2.32
N ASN A 53 10.96 10.87 -3.15
CA ASN A 53 10.42 12.17 -2.71
C ASN A 53 8.94 12.06 -2.29
N PHE A 54 8.44 10.84 -2.02
CA PHE A 54 7.04 10.65 -1.64
C PHE A 54 6.84 10.98 -0.17
N ASP A 55 6.06 12.03 0.11
CA ASP A 55 5.74 12.43 1.48
C ASP A 55 4.69 11.50 2.11
N TYR A 56 5.19 10.38 2.63
CA TYR A 56 4.37 9.32 3.23
C TYR A 56 3.53 9.80 4.43
N ARG A 57 4.08 10.69 5.26
CA ARG A 57 3.40 11.16 6.47
C ARG A 57 2.28 12.13 6.13
N THR A 58 2.53 13.08 5.25
CA THR A 58 1.49 14.01 4.79
C THR A 58 0.35 13.24 4.11
N TYR A 59 0.68 12.28 3.24
CA TYR A 59 -0.35 11.44 2.61
C TYR A 59 -1.18 10.65 3.65
N ALA A 60 -0.56 10.08 4.69
CA ALA A 60 -1.28 9.39 5.75
C ALA A 60 -2.18 10.32 6.57
N LEU A 61 -1.72 11.54 6.88
CA LEU A 61 -2.51 12.55 7.60
C LEU A 61 -3.71 13.02 6.77
N LEU A 62 -3.55 13.20 5.46
CA LEU A 62 -4.64 13.53 4.55
C LEU A 62 -5.69 12.42 4.51
N LEU A 63 -5.28 11.15 4.47
CA LEU A 63 -6.22 10.03 4.58
C LEU A 63 -6.97 10.04 5.91
N LEU A 64 -6.25 10.24 7.01
CA LEU A 64 -6.78 10.15 8.37
C LEU A 64 -7.80 11.24 8.68
N PHE A 65 -7.41 12.51 8.46
CA PHE A 65 -8.13 13.67 8.95
C PHE A 65 -8.94 14.42 7.89
N VAL A 66 -8.72 14.13 6.60
CA VAL A 66 -9.37 14.86 5.52
C VAL A 66 -10.24 13.93 4.68
N GLN A 67 -9.64 12.94 3.99
CA GLN A 67 -10.38 12.11 3.04
C GLN A 67 -11.45 11.25 3.71
N GLY A 68 -11.15 10.57 4.82
CA GLY A 68 -12.14 9.71 5.49
C GLY A 68 -13.37 10.47 6.01
N PRO A 69 -13.21 11.56 6.79
CA PRO A 69 -14.35 12.36 7.23
C PRO A 69 -15.18 12.94 6.07
N PHE A 70 -14.52 13.41 5.00
CA PHE A 70 -15.22 13.99 3.86
C PHE A 70 -15.98 12.94 3.06
N SER A 71 -15.40 11.76 2.89
CA SER A 71 -16.10 10.63 2.28
C SER A 71 -17.31 10.21 3.11
N PHE A 72 -17.21 10.14 4.45
CA PHE A 72 -18.37 9.84 5.29
C PHE A 72 -19.47 10.91 5.16
N MET A 73 -19.08 12.19 5.18
CA MET A 73 -20.04 13.28 5.03
C MET A 73 -20.72 13.28 3.66
N ALA A 74 -19.98 13.01 2.58
CA ALA A 74 -20.52 12.92 1.23
C ALA A 74 -21.38 11.66 1.06
N ASP A 75 -20.79 10.49 1.27
CA ASP A 75 -21.35 9.21 0.85
C ASP A 75 -22.36 8.62 1.84
N TYR A 76 -22.35 9.01 3.12
CA TYR A 76 -23.32 8.47 4.09
C TYR A 76 -24.31 9.52 4.55
N VAL A 77 -23.81 10.68 5.01
CA VAL A 77 -24.68 11.73 5.57
C VAL A 77 -25.46 12.47 4.50
N ASN A 78 -24.85 12.70 3.32
CA ASN A 78 -25.44 13.54 2.28
C ASN A 78 -25.70 12.82 0.96
N MET A 79 -25.64 11.49 0.89
CA MET A 79 -25.72 10.74 -0.38
C MET A 79 -26.94 11.08 -1.23
N THR A 80 -28.10 11.27 -0.60
CA THR A 80 -29.36 11.60 -1.29
C THR A 80 -29.50 13.08 -1.64
N ASN A 81 -28.61 13.93 -1.14
CA ASN A 81 -28.74 15.38 -1.21
C ASN A 81 -27.67 15.94 -2.14
N GLU A 82 -28.04 16.87 -3.01
CA GLU A 82 -27.05 17.70 -3.70
C GLU A 82 -26.34 18.59 -2.66
N SER A 83 -25.13 18.19 -2.28
CA SER A 83 -24.37 18.84 -1.21
C SER A 83 -22.96 19.22 -1.66
N ILE A 84 -22.43 20.28 -1.06
CA ILE A 84 -21.03 20.71 -1.27
C ILE A 84 -20.02 19.62 -0.86
N TRP A 85 -20.41 18.72 0.05
CA TRP A 85 -19.56 17.62 0.50
C TRP A 85 -19.14 16.69 -0.64
N HIS A 86 -20.02 16.40 -1.59
CA HIS A 86 -19.68 15.62 -2.77
C HIS A 86 -18.63 16.30 -3.66
N VAL A 87 -18.70 17.64 -3.79
CA VAL A 87 -17.72 18.40 -4.57
C VAL A 87 -16.36 18.36 -3.88
N LEU A 88 -16.34 18.57 -2.57
CA LEU A 88 -15.12 18.56 -1.78
C LEU A 88 -14.48 17.17 -1.74
N ASP A 89 -15.27 16.11 -1.52
CA ASP A 89 -14.78 14.73 -1.53
C ASP A 89 -14.13 14.39 -2.88
N ARG A 90 -14.79 14.68 -4.01
CA ARG A 90 -14.23 14.44 -5.34
C ARG A 90 -12.97 15.26 -5.62
N LEU A 91 -12.94 16.53 -5.16
CA LEU A 91 -11.79 17.42 -5.29
C LEU A 91 -10.58 16.90 -4.49
N LEU A 92 -10.80 16.22 -3.37
CA LEU A 92 -9.76 15.63 -2.53
C LEU A 92 -9.35 14.22 -3.01
N ALA A 93 -10.32 13.39 -3.40
CA ALA A 93 -10.11 12.04 -3.89
C ALA A 93 -9.27 12.02 -5.17
N SER A 94 -9.42 13.02 -6.05
CA SER A 94 -8.70 13.08 -7.33
C SER A 94 -7.18 13.27 -7.14
N PRO A 95 -6.67 14.30 -6.44
CA PRO A 95 -5.26 14.41 -6.06
C PRO A 95 -4.77 13.21 -5.26
N MET A 96 -5.57 12.67 -4.34
CA MET A 96 -5.18 11.48 -3.56
C MET A 96 -5.01 10.25 -4.44
N SER A 97 -5.81 10.09 -5.50
CA SER A 97 -5.65 9.04 -6.51
C SER A 97 -4.37 9.24 -7.34
N ILE A 98 -4.03 10.48 -7.68
CA ILE A 98 -2.76 10.82 -8.35
C ILE A 98 -1.58 10.51 -7.43
N LEU A 99 -1.64 10.87 -6.14
CA LEU A 99 -0.61 10.52 -5.16
C LEU A 99 -0.49 9.01 -4.99
N THR A 100 -1.60 8.29 -5.08
CA THR A 100 -1.61 6.82 -5.07
C THR A 100 -0.89 6.24 -6.29
N LEU A 101 -1.11 6.79 -7.49
CA LEU A 101 -0.34 6.43 -8.68
C LEU A 101 1.15 6.77 -8.55
N ALA A 102 1.47 7.97 -8.05
CA ALA A 102 2.86 8.36 -7.80
C ALA A 102 3.55 7.43 -6.80
N LYS A 103 2.83 7.01 -5.75
CA LYS A 103 3.28 5.97 -4.81
C LYS A 103 3.55 4.65 -5.54
N LEU A 104 2.65 4.18 -6.40
CA LEU A 104 2.84 2.94 -7.17
C LEU A 104 4.11 3.00 -8.04
N VAL A 105 4.36 4.14 -8.68
CA VAL A 105 5.60 4.37 -9.44
C VAL A 105 6.80 4.31 -8.50
N CYS A 106 6.79 5.02 -7.37
CA CYS A 106 7.90 4.96 -6.41
C CYS A 106 8.15 3.53 -5.91
N THR A 107 7.08 2.80 -5.59
CA THR A 107 7.14 1.39 -5.19
C THR A 107 7.79 0.53 -6.27
N HIS A 108 7.40 0.67 -7.54
CA HIS A 108 8.00 -0.08 -8.65
C HIS A 108 9.51 0.11 -8.77
N TRP A 109 9.96 1.37 -8.64
CA TRP A 109 11.37 1.71 -8.84
C TRP A 109 12.26 1.38 -7.64
N TYR A 110 11.72 1.47 -6.43
CA TYR A 110 12.50 1.39 -5.20
C TYR A 110 12.26 0.13 -4.37
N MET A 111 11.24 -0.68 -4.69
CA MET A 111 11.03 -1.98 -4.05
C MET A 111 11.60 -3.13 -4.87
N PRO A 112 12.28 -4.10 -4.24
CA PRO A 112 12.82 -5.27 -4.94
C PRO A 112 11.74 -6.28 -5.35
N SER A 113 10.53 -6.20 -4.78
CA SER A 113 9.46 -7.19 -4.99
C SER A 113 8.51 -6.78 -6.11
N VAL A 114 8.69 -7.37 -7.30
CA VAL A 114 7.73 -7.25 -8.43
C VAL A 114 6.34 -7.73 -8.02
N PHE A 115 6.26 -8.75 -7.17
CA PHE A 115 5.00 -9.31 -6.69
C PHE A 115 4.17 -8.28 -5.91
N ALA A 116 4.80 -7.56 -4.97
CA ALA A 116 4.11 -6.52 -4.20
C ALA A 116 3.57 -5.43 -5.13
N PHE A 117 4.38 -4.97 -6.09
CA PHE A 117 3.96 -3.98 -7.09
C PHE A 117 2.75 -4.45 -7.92
N VAL A 118 2.76 -5.70 -8.40
CA VAL A 118 1.64 -6.25 -9.20
C VAL A 118 0.35 -6.30 -8.38
N LEU A 119 0.40 -6.79 -7.14
CA LEU A 119 -0.77 -6.79 -6.26
C LEU A 119 -1.30 -5.39 -5.99
N ASP A 120 -0.39 -4.45 -5.75
CA ASP A 120 -0.71 -3.05 -5.52
C ASP A 120 -1.39 -2.39 -6.74
N PHE A 121 -0.89 -2.69 -7.95
CA PHE A 121 -1.47 -2.24 -9.22
C PHE A 121 -2.85 -2.85 -9.46
N LEU A 122 -3.01 -4.16 -9.24
CA LEU A 122 -4.29 -4.85 -9.38
C LEU A 122 -5.33 -4.33 -8.38
N ALA A 123 -4.93 -4.07 -7.13
CA ALA A 123 -5.82 -3.48 -6.13
C ALA A 123 -6.30 -2.09 -6.55
N PHE A 124 -5.42 -1.26 -7.12
CA PHE A 124 -5.80 0.05 -7.65
C PHE A 124 -6.74 -0.07 -8.87
N GLY A 125 -6.44 -0.98 -9.80
CA GLY A 125 -7.31 -1.26 -10.94
C GLY A 125 -8.71 -1.72 -10.50
N PHE A 126 -8.79 -2.60 -9.50
CA PHE A 126 -10.04 -3.04 -8.89
C PHE A 126 -10.84 -1.88 -8.29
N ALA A 127 -10.17 -0.93 -7.63
CA ALA A 127 -10.81 0.26 -7.10
C ALA A 127 -11.44 1.11 -8.22
N ILE A 128 -10.68 1.44 -9.27
CA ILE A 128 -11.19 2.22 -10.42
C ILE A 128 -12.36 1.52 -11.12
N MET A 129 -12.28 0.20 -11.28
CA MET A 129 -13.36 -0.61 -11.83
C MET A 129 -14.61 -0.53 -10.93
N SER A 130 -14.44 -0.69 -9.61
CA SER A 130 -15.54 -0.61 -8.64
C SER A 130 -16.22 0.76 -8.63
N PHE A 131 -15.42 1.84 -8.69
CA PHE A 131 -15.96 3.20 -8.84
C PHE A 131 -16.74 3.37 -10.15
N THR A 132 -16.21 2.86 -11.27
CA THR A 132 -16.89 2.96 -12.57
C THR A 132 -18.22 2.22 -12.56
N PHE A 133 -18.27 1.01 -12.00
CA PHE A 133 -19.51 0.24 -11.87
C PHE A 133 -20.49 0.85 -10.88
N SER A 134 -20.03 1.51 -9.81
CA SER A 134 -20.92 2.24 -8.91
C SER A 134 -21.59 3.41 -9.63
N GLN A 135 -20.83 4.19 -10.42
CA GLN A 135 -21.40 5.27 -11.23
C GLN A 135 -22.39 4.76 -12.28
N LEU A 136 -22.09 3.62 -12.92
CA LEU A 136 -23.00 2.99 -13.88
C LEU A 136 -24.31 2.54 -13.20
N ALA A 137 -24.21 1.84 -12.06
CA ALA A 137 -25.38 1.42 -11.29
C ALA A 137 -26.23 2.62 -10.84
N GLN A 138 -25.57 3.70 -10.38
CA GLN A 138 -26.24 4.96 -10.04
C GLN A 138 -27.00 5.55 -11.25
N SER A 139 -26.38 5.56 -12.45
CA SER A 139 -27.03 6.06 -13.67
C SER A 139 -28.19 5.21 -14.16
N ASN A 140 -28.18 3.91 -13.82
CA ASN A 140 -29.24 2.95 -14.16
C ASN A 140 -30.33 2.86 -13.07
N HIS A 141 -30.24 3.68 -12.01
CA HIS A 141 -31.11 3.59 -10.85
C HIS A 141 -31.10 2.21 -10.15
N ASP A 142 -29.97 1.50 -10.24
CA ASP A 142 -29.72 0.22 -9.54
C ASP A 142 -29.10 0.49 -8.16
N GLN A 143 -29.95 0.57 -7.13
CA GLN A 143 -29.55 0.86 -5.76
C GLN A 143 -28.65 -0.24 -5.17
N GLU A 144 -28.97 -1.51 -5.40
CA GLU A 144 -28.20 -2.62 -4.84
C GLU A 144 -26.82 -2.70 -5.47
N GLY A 145 -26.75 -2.57 -6.81
CA GLY A 145 -25.49 -2.51 -7.54
C GLY A 145 -24.65 -1.32 -7.10
N PHE A 146 -25.26 -0.15 -6.90
CA PHE A 146 -24.58 1.03 -6.40
C PHE A 146 -23.95 0.77 -5.03
N ILE A 147 -24.75 0.29 -4.07
CA ILE A 147 -24.28 -0.02 -2.71
C ILE A 147 -23.13 -1.02 -2.76
N PHE A 148 -23.27 -2.12 -3.50
CA PHE A 148 -22.24 -3.14 -3.61
C PHE A 148 -20.92 -2.58 -4.17
N TRP A 149 -20.97 -1.95 -5.35
CA TRP A 149 -19.77 -1.47 -6.02
C TRP A 149 -19.11 -0.28 -5.30
N HIS A 150 -19.90 0.58 -4.65
CA HIS A 150 -19.38 1.68 -3.85
C HIS A 150 -18.66 1.18 -2.59
N ASN A 151 -19.17 0.12 -1.95
CA ASN A 151 -18.44 -0.51 -0.84
C ASN A 151 -17.18 -1.24 -1.30
N CYS A 152 -17.17 -1.83 -2.49
CA CYS A 152 -15.96 -2.38 -3.10
C CYS A 152 -14.90 -1.30 -3.37
N TRP A 153 -15.31 -0.09 -3.77
CA TRP A 153 -14.41 1.07 -3.85
C TRP A 153 -13.80 1.40 -2.47
N HIS A 154 -14.63 1.45 -1.43
CA HIS A 154 -14.19 1.67 -0.04
C HIS A 154 -13.44 0.49 0.59
N LEU A 155 -13.43 -0.69 -0.04
CA LEU A 155 -12.60 -1.82 0.39
C LEU A 155 -11.12 -1.61 0.01
N TYR A 156 -10.84 -0.71 -0.93
CA TYR A 156 -9.48 -0.46 -1.41
C TYR A 156 -8.48 -0.09 -0.29
N PRO A 157 -8.76 0.85 0.64
CA PRO A 157 -7.85 1.13 1.75
C PRO A 157 -7.56 -0.09 2.64
N ILE A 158 -8.54 -0.98 2.84
CA ILE A 158 -8.34 -2.23 3.61
C ILE A 158 -7.37 -3.16 2.88
N LEU A 159 -7.56 -3.35 1.56
CA LEU A 159 -6.63 -4.12 0.74
C LEU A 159 -5.23 -3.53 0.81
N LYS A 160 -5.11 -2.19 0.77
CA LYS A 160 -3.83 -1.50 0.90
C LYS A 160 -3.16 -1.68 2.25
N ILE A 161 -3.93 -1.71 3.34
CA ILE A 161 -3.42 -2.05 4.67
C ILE A 161 -2.86 -3.47 4.67
N ALA A 162 -3.62 -4.44 4.14
CA ALA A 162 -3.19 -5.85 4.11
C ALA A 162 -1.90 -6.03 3.29
N LEU A 163 -1.79 -5.38 2.14
CA LEU A 163 -0.58 -5.39 1.31
C LEU A 163 0.61 -4.72 2.01
N PHE A 164 0.37 -3.59 2.68
CA PHE A 164 1.39 -2.89 3.47
C PHE A 164 1.94 -3.76 4.61
N LEU A 165 1.07 -4.39 5.39
CA LEU A 165 1.49 -5.28 6.48
C LEU A 165 2.21 -6.53 5.96
N THR A 166 1.74 -7.09 4.85
CA THR A 166 2.39 -8.22 4.16
C THR A 166 3.81 -7.84 3.73
N ASP A 167 3.98 -6.67 3.13
CA ASP A 167 5.27 -6.17 2.69
C ASP A 167 6.23 -5.96 3.88
N MET A 168 5.77 -5.27 4.93
CA MET A 168 6.55 -5.00 6.13
C MET A 168 6.97 -6.26 6.89
N HIS A 169 6.09 -7.25 7.04
CA HIS A 169 6.37 -8.40 7.90
C HIS A 169 6.95 -9.58 7.14
N ILE A 170 6.45 -9.86 5.93
CA ILE A 170 6.83 -11.05 5.18
C ILE A 170 8.03 -10.74 4.28
N LEU A 171 7.96 -9.69 3.45
CA LEU A 171 9.01 -9.44 2.46
C LEU A 171 10.28 -8.88 3.10
N ASP A 172 10.15 -7.94 4.03
CA ASP A 172 11.29 -7.39 4.78
C ASP A 172 11.96 -8.48 5.66
N GLY A 173 11.16 -9.35 6.28
CA GLY A 173 11.66 -10.50 7.03
C GLY A 173 12.41 -11.50 6.14
N LEU A 174 11.87 -11.82 4.97
CA LEU A 174 12.51 -12.71 4.00
C LEU A 174 13.81 -12.12 3.44
N SER A 175 13.85 -10.82 3.16
CA SER A 175 15.08 -10.15 2.68
C SER A 175 16.17 -10.21 3.75
N ALA A 176 15.85 -9.87 5.00
CA ALA A 176 16.79 -9.96 6.10
C ALA A 176 17.29 -11.40 6.35
N ALA A 177 16.41 -12.39 6.20
CA ALA A 177 16.79 -13.80 6.30
C ALA A 177 17.75 -14.22 5.16
N LYS A 178 17.47 -13.81 3.92
CA LYS A 178 18.35 -14.07 2.77
C LYS A 178 19.73 -13.42 2.92
N GLU A 179 19.79 -12.20 3.42
CA GLU A 179 21.06 -11.52 3.70
C GLU A 179 21.89 -12.24 4.77
N LYS A 180 21.25 -12.68 5.86
CA LYS A 180 21.90 -13.47 6.91
C LYS A 180 22.40 -14.81 6.39
N LEU A 181 21.61 -15.50 5.57
CA LEU A 181 22.00 -16.76 4.94
C LEU A 181 23.22 -16.56 4.02
N ALA A 182 23.18 -15.57 3.14
CA ALA A 182 24.29 -15.26 2.24
C ALA A 182 25.57 -14.87 3.01
N ALA A 183 25.44 -14.15 4.12
CA ALA A 183 26.57 -13.83 5.00
C ALA A 183 27.16 -15.10 5.65
N ALA A 184 26.31 -16.01 6.13
CA ALA A 184 26.74 -17.28 6.71
C ALA A 184 27.45 -18.18 5.69
N GLU A 185 26.95 -18.25 4.45
CA GLU A 185 27.58 -19.00 3.36
C GLU A 185 28.97 -18.46 3.02
N ARG A 186 29.14 -17.13 2.96
CA ARG A 186 30.45 -16.49 2.75
C ARG A 186 31.44 -16.81 3.86
N LEU A 187 30.99 -16.80 5.12
CA LEU A 187 31.84 -17.16 6.26
C LEU A 187 32.23 -18.64 6.25
N SER A 188 31.29 -19.53 5.91
CA SER A 188 31.53 -20.96 5.76
C SER A 188 32.55 -21.24 4.66
N HIS A 189 32.38 -20.61 3.49
CA HIS A 189 33.33 -20.72 2.38
C HIS A 189 34.72 -20.21 2.75
N ALA A 190 34.81 -19.05 3.41
CA ALA A 190 36.08 -18.50 3.88
C ALA A 190 36.77 -19.39 4.92
N ALA A 191 36.01 -20.04 5.80
CA ALA A 191 36.54 -21.00 6.76
C ALA A 191 37.09 -22.26 6.06
N SER A 192 36.35 -22.79 5.08
CA SER A 192 36.79 -23.94 4.27
C SER A 192 38.11 -23.66 3.53
N GLU A 193 38.21 -22.50 2.88
CA GLU A 193 39.44 -22.09 2.19
C GLU A 193 40.62 -21.91 3.16
N ARG A 194 40.40 -21.38 4.37
CA ARG A 194 41.46 -21.32 5.40
C ARG A 194 41.95 -22.70 5.82
N ILE A 195 41.03 -23.66 6.00
CA ILE A 195 41.38 -25.04 6.36
C ILE A 195 42.20 -25.70 5.24
N LYS A 196 41.73 -25.56 3.99
CA LYS A 196 42.42 -26.08 2.81
C LYS A 196 43.83 -25.49 2.67
N ASN A 197 43.97 -24.18 2.79
CA ASN A 197 45.27 -23.51 2.73
C ASN A 197 46.20 -23.99 3.85
N ARG A 198 45.70 -24.12 5.09
CA ARG A 198 46.50 -24.67 6.21
C ARG A 198 46.97 -26.10 5.93
N SER A 199 46.14 -26.94 5.31
CA SER A 199 46.52 -28.29 4.91
C SER A 199 47.63 -28.27 3.86
N ILE A 200 47.51 -27.42 2.82
CA ILE A 200 48.52 -27.29 1.77
C ILE A 200 49.86 -26.84 2.37
N TRP A 201 49.86 -25.78 3.18
CA TRP A 201 51.06 -25.29 3.85
C TRP A 201 51.72 -26.36 4.73
N SER A 202 50.92 -27.13 5.47
CA SER A 202 51.44 -28.23 6.30
C SER A 202 52.14 -29.29 5.45
N SER A 203 51.54 -29.70 4.34
CA SER A 203 52.14 -30.67 3.39
C SER A 203 53.41 -30.12 2.73
N THR A 204 53.42 -28.85 2.33
CA THR A 204 54.61 -28.20 1.74
C THR A 204 55.75 -28.12 2.74
N LEU A 205 55.49 -27.73 4.00
CA LEU A 205 56.51 -27.69 5.05
C LEU A 205 57.10 -29.09 5.33
N MET A 206 56.27 -30.14 5.34
CA MET A 206 56.74 -31.52 5.46
C MET A 206 57.63 -31.92 4.27
N ALA A 207 57.21 -31.61 3.03
CA ALA A 207 57.97 -31.94 1.83
C ALA A 207 59.33 -31.22 1.76
N CYS A 208 59.43 -30.00 2.30
CA CYS A 208 60.68 -29.24 2.37
C CYS A 208 61.62 -29.67 3.52
N GLY A 209 61.22 -30.64 4.37
CA GLY A 209 62.00 -31.00 5.56
C GLY A 209 62.04 -29.92 6.64
N LEU A 210 61.23 -28.86 6.51
CA LEU A 210 61.12 -27.76 7.47
C LEU A 210 60.12 -28.05 8.58
N TYR A 211 59.39 -29.16 8.49
CA TYR A 211 58.53 -29.62 9.57
C TYR A 211 59.37 -30.36 10.61
N GLU A 212 60.10 -29.61 11.43
CA GLU A 212 60.69 -30.18 12.65
C GLU A 212 59.54 -30.63 13.55
N ASN A 213 59.37 -31.95 13.66
CA ASN A 213 58.52 -32.55 14.67
C ASN A 213 58.84 -31.88 16.00
N GLY A 214 57.89 -31.13 16.55
CA GLY A 214 58.04 -30.40 17.81
C GLY A 214 58.62 -31.33 18.87
N LYS A 215 59.95 -31.27 19.00
CA LYS A 215 60.70 -32.04 19.98
C LYS A 215 60.27 -31.44 21.30
N LYS A 216 59.54 -32.23 22.09
CA LYS A 216 59.11 -31.87 23.44
C LYS A 216 60.31 -31.27 24.16
N ARG A 217 60.23 -29.98 24.48
CA ARG A 217 61.08 -29.41 25.51
C ARG A 217 60.44 -29.85 26.83
N ASP A 218 61.07 -30.84 27.45
CA ASP A 218 60.87 -31.18 28.85
C ASP A 218 61.28 -30.00 29.76
#